data_AF-A0A2G2VVA2-F1
#
_entry.id   AF-A0A2G2VVA2-F1
#
_cell.length_a   1.000
_cell.length_b   1.000
_cell.length_c   1.000
_cell.angle_alpha   90.00
_cell.angle_beta   90.00
_cell.angle_gamma   90.00
#
_symmetry.space_group_name_H-M   'P 1'
#
loop_
_entity.id
_entity.type
_entity.pdbx_description
1 polymer ?
#
loop_
_entity_poly.entity_id
_entity_poly.type
_entity_poly.pdbx_seq_one_letter_code
_entity_poly.pdbx_strand_id
1 'polypeptide(L)'
;MQPLKEQLTSTINHLYTIFETNIFIASCRGYWDRMGQLVLSFLESRKENGSWYKGSRIVVSILDDTFASQMQQLLGNSLQEKDLKPPRSILEVRSMHCRDASNNDRHTLLIENVDS
;
A
#
# COMPACT_ATOMS: atom_id res chain seq x y z
N MET A 1 -15.08 -4.77 0.06
CA MET A 1 -13.70 -4.94 -0.46
C MET A 1 -13.60 -5.85 -1.68
N GLN A 2 -14.43 -6.89 -1.80
CA GLN A 2 -14.44 -7.80 -2.95
C GLN A 2 -14.59 -7.11 -4.34
N PRO A 3 -15.44 -6.07 -4.52
CA PRO A 3 -15.55 -5.39 -5.81
C PRO A 3 -14.25 -4.73 -6.26
N LEU A 4 -13.46 -4.17 -5.31
CA LEU A 4 -12.16 -3.57 -5.62
C LEU A 4 -11.19 -4.63 -6.15
N LYS A 5 -11.15 -5.79 -5.48
CA LYS A 5 -10.29 -6.91 -5.89
C LYS A 5 -10.66 -7.39 -7.29
N GLU A 6 -11.94 -7.60 -7.56
CA GLU A 6 -12.44 -8.04 -8.87
C GLU A 6 -12.08 -7.05 -9.99
N GLN A 7 -12.27 -5.75 -9.74
CA GLN A 7 -11.90 -4.70 -10.69
C GLN A 7 -10.39 -4.65 -10.96
N LEU A 8 -9.57 -4.77 -9.92
CA LEU A 8 -8.11 -4.82 -10.07
C LEU A 8 -7.66 -6.05 -10.86
N THR A 9 -8.17 -7.23 -10.52
CA THR A 9 -7.89 -8.48 -11.24
C THR A 9 -8.29 -8.36 -12.71
N SER A 10 -9.50 -7.89 -13.00
CA SER A 10 -9.97 -7.71 -14.38
C SER A 10 -9.08 -6.73 -15.16
N THR A 11 -8.71 -5.61 -14.54
CA THR A 11 -7.83 -4.61 -15.16
C THR A 11 -6.45 -5.20 -15.46
N ILE A 12 -5.81 -5.85 -14.49
CA ILE A 12 -4.48 -6.46 -14.65
C ILE A 12 -4.50 -7.51 -15.76
N ASN A 13 -5.51 -8.38 -15.78
CA ASN A 13 -5.67 -9.38 -16.83
C ASN A 13 -5.84 -8.73 -18.21
N HIS A 14 -6.62 -7.65 -18.30
CA HIS A 14 -6.75 -6.94 -19.56
C HIS A 14 -5.43 -6.32 -20.02
N LEU A 15 -4.69 -5.65 -19.13
CA LEU A 15 -3.36 -5.09 -19.43
C LEU A 15 -2.40 -6.17 -19.94
N TYR A 16 -2.45 -7.37 -19.38
CA TYR A 16 -1.62 -8.50 -19.82
C TYR A 16 -1.93 -8.94 -21.25
N THR A 17 -3.19 -8.84 -21.70
CA THR A 17 -3.57 -9.21 -23.07
C THR A 17 -3.11 -8.22 -24.14
N ILE A 18 -2.81 -6.98 -23.75
CA ILE A 18 -2.50 -5.88 -24.70
C ILE A 18 -1.03 -5.44 -24.68
N PHE A 19 -0.33 -5.61 -23.55
CA PHE A 19 1.03 -5.11 -23.37
C PHE A 19 2.08 -6.20 -23.48
N GLU A 20 3.22 -5.87 -24.08
CA GLU A 20 4.42 -6.69 -23.96
C GLU A 20 4.90 -6.75 -22.50
N THR A 21 5.59 -7.83 -22.12
CA THR A 21 5.98 -8.15 -20.74
C THR A 21 6.58 -6.97 -19.97
N ASN A 22 7.55 -6.26 -20.54
CA ASN A 22 8.21 -5.13 -19.85
C ASN A 22 7.25 -3.95 -19.64
N ILE A 23 6.39 -3.67 -20.62
CA ILE A 23 5.39 -2.59 -20.57
C ILE A 23 4.30 -2.97 -19.56
N PHE A 24 3.87 -4.24 -19.56
CA PHE A 24 2.95 -4.78 -18.58
C PHE A 24 3.48 -4.61 -17.15
N ILE A 25 4.71 -5.06 -16.89
CA ILE A 25 5.34 -4.91 -15.56
C ILE A 25 5.38 -3.44 -15.15
N ALA A 26 5.89 -2.56 -16.01
CA ALA A 26 5.97 -1.13 -15.72
C ALA A 26 4.59 -0.50 -15.44
N SER A 27 3.57 -0.91 -16.18
CA SER A 27 2.19 -0.43 -16.02
C SER A 27 1.56 -0.91 -14.71
N CYS A 28 1.70 -2.20 -14.38
CA CYS A 28 1.21 -2.74 -13.11
C CYS A 28 1.91 -2.08 -11.92
N ARG A 29 3.23 -1.90 -12.00
CA ARG A 29 4.03 -1.18 -11.00
C ARG A 29 3.53 0.25 -10.79
N GLY A 30 3.31 0.99 -11.87
CA GLY A 30 2.81 2.36 -11.83
C GLY A 30 1.40 2.45 -11.26
N TYR A 31 0.52 1.52 -11.66
CA TYR A 31 -0.86 1.49 -11.15
C TYR A 31 -0.89 1.17 -9.66
N TRP A 32 -0.12 0.16 -9.24
CA TRP A 32 0.02 -0.22 -7.83
C TRP A 32 0.50 0.97 -6.97
N ASP A 33 1.54 1.67 -7.40
CA ASP A 33 2.04 2.83 -6.68
C ASP A 33 1.01 3.96 -6.62
N ARG A 34 0.33 4.25 -7.74
CA ARG A 34 -0.69 5.30 -7.79
C ARG A 34 -1.86 5.01 -6.85
N MET A 35 -2.32 3.77 -6.76
CA MET A 35 -3.37 3.38 -5.81
C MET A 35 -2.90 3.52 -4.36
N GLY A 36 -1.66 3.15 -4.07
CA GLY A 36 -1.05 3.38 -2.76
C GLY A 36 -1.02 4.86 -2.38
N GLN A 37 -0.62 5.73 -3.31
CA GLN A 37 -0.61 7.19 -3.11
C GLN A 37 -2.01 7.76 -2.87
N LEU A 38 -3.04 7.26 -3.57
CA LEU A 38 -4.42 7.70 -3.34
C LEU A 38 -4.89 7.35 -1.91
N VAL A 39 -4.56 6.16 -1.42
CA VAL A 39 -4.86 5.77 -0.04
C VAL A 39 -4.09 6.61 0.96
N LEU A 40 -2.80 6.87 0.70
CA LEU A 40 -1.95 7.71 1.53
C LEU A 40 -2.52 9.14 1.65
N SER A 41 -2.80 9.78 0.52
CA SER A 41 -3.37 11.13 0.46
C SER A 41 -4.73 11.21 1.18
N PHE A 42 -5.57 10.18 1.01
CA PHE A 42 -6.83 10.09 1.73
C PHE A 42 -6.62 10.03 3.25
N LEU A 43 -5.64 9.25 3.73
CA LEU A 43 -5.33 9.18 5.16
C LEU A 43 -4.77 10.49 5.70
N GLU A 44 -3.86 11.14 4.97
CA GLU A 44 -3.28 12.42 5.37
C GLU A 44 -4.35 13.50 5.51
N SER A 45 -5.35 13.52 4.61
CA SER A 45 -6.47 14.46 4.67
C SER A 45 -7.44 14.22 5.84
N ARG A 46 -7.35 13.07 6.52
CA ARG A 46 -8.29 12.62 7.58
C ARG A 46 -7.59 12.23 8.88
N LYS A 47 -6.37 12.75 9.10
CA LYS A 47 -5.42 12.38 10.16
C LYS A 47 -6.00 12.36 11.59
N GLU A 48 -7.05 13.12 11.88
CA GLU A 48 -7.68 13.19 13.21
C GLU A 48 -8.61 12.01 13.54
N ASN A 49 -8.97 11.17 12.56
CA ASN A 49 -9.93 10.09 12.75
C ASN A 49 -9.26 8.72 12.80
N GLY A 50 -8.91 8.27 14.01
CA GLY A 50 -8.21 7.00 14.29
C GLY A 50 -8.84 5.73 13.69
N SER A 51 -10.14 5.72 13.39
CA SER A 51 -10.84 4.59 12.79
C SER A 51 -10.46 4.31 11.32
N TRP A 52 -10.04 5.33 10.56
CA TRP A 52 -9.68 5.18 9.15
C TRP A 52 -8.36 4.43 8.94
N TYR A 53 -7.47 4.43 9.93
CA TYR A 53 -6.21 3.70 9.89
C TYR A 53 -6.39 2.18 9.85
N LYS A 54 -7.42 1.66 10.52
CA LYS A 54 -7.74 0.22 10.45
C LYS A 54 -8.32 -0.14 9.08
N GLY A 55 -9.21 0.69 8.56
CA GLY A 55 -9.79 0.50 7.23
C GLY A 55 -8.75 0.57 6.11
N SER A 56 -7.80 1.51 6.20
CA SER A 56 -6.77 1.65 5.18
C SER A 56 -5.76 0.51 5.15
N ARG A 57 -5.41 -0.08 6.29
CA ARG A 57 -4.60 -1.31 6.32
C ARG A 57 -5.23 -2.43 5.51
N ILE A 58 -6.55 -2.60 5.63
CA ILE A 58 -7.29 -3.61 4.87
C ILE A 58 -7.20 -3.29 3.36
N VAL A 59 -7.45 -2.04 2.98
CA VAL A 59 -7.34 -1.61 1.57
C VAL A 59 -5.93 -1.83 1.03
N VAL A 60 -4.90 -1.41 1.76
CA VAL A 60 -3.50 -1.57 1.35
C VAL A 60 -3.08 -3.03 1.25
N SER A 61 -3.53 -3.90 2.16
CA SER A 61 -3.28 -5.35 2.04
C SER A 61 -3.90 -5.90 0.76
N ILE A 62 -5.15 -5.54 0.47
CA ILE A 62 -5.82 -6.03 -0.75
C ILE A 62 -5.12 -5.54 -2.02
N LEU A 63 -4.65 -4.29 -2.04
CA LEU A 63 -3.85 -3.78 -3.17
C LEU A 63 -2.57 -4.61 -3.32
N ASP A 64 -1.79 -4.74 -2.25
CA ASP A 64 -0.52 -5.47 -2.23
C ASP A 64 -0.68 -6.91 -2.69
N ASP A 65 -1.62 -7.64 -2.08
CA ASP A 65 -1.89 -9.04 -2.36
C ASP A 65 -2.39 -9.24 -3.79
N THR A 66 -3.26 -8.34 -4.29
CA THR A 66 -3.83 -8.48 -5.64
C THR A 66 -2.78 -8.23 -6.71
N PHE A 67 -1.99 -7.17 -6.62
CA PHE A 67 -0.94 -6.92 -7.62
C PHE A 67 0.12 -8.01 -7.59
N ALA A 68 0.64 -8.37 -6.40
CA ALA A 68 1.66 -9.39 -6.28
C ALA A 68 1.18 -10.75 -6.81
N SER A 69 0.00 -11.21 -6.38
CA SER A 69 -0.53 -12.51 -6.81
C SER A 69 -0.86 -12.57 -8.30
N GLN A 70 -1.48 -11.53 -8.87
CA GLN A 70 -1.84 -11.53 -10.28
C GLN A 70 -0.61 -11.42 -11.18
N MET A 71 0.36 -10.58 -10.85
CA MET A 71 1.61 -10.51 -11.60
C MET A 71 2.35 -11.85 -11.53
N GLN A 72 2.48 -12.45 -10.35
CA GLN A 72 3.12 -13.75 -10.18
C GLN A 72 2.40 -14.85 -10.97
N GLN A 73 1.08 -14.86 -10.96
CA GLN A 73 0.27 -15.85 -11.68
C GLN A 73 0.46 -15.76 -13.20
N LEU A 74 0.54 -14.54 -13.74
CA LEU A 74 0.59 -14.31 -15.19
C LEU A 74 2.01 -14.47 -15.75
N LEU A 75 3.03 -14.03 -15.02
CA LEU A 75 4.41 -13.99 -15.51
C LEU A 75 5.33 -15.04 -14.90
N GLY A 76 4.98 -15.60 -13.74
CA GLY A 76 5.76 -16.65 -13.08
C GLY A 76 7.24 -16.33 -13.01
N ASN A 77 8.06 -17.18 -13.64
CA ASN A 77 9.52 -17.09 -13.64
C ASN A 77 10.09 -15.91 -14.45
N SER A 78 9.27 -15.21 -15.23
CA SER A 78 9.69 -14.02 -15.96
C SER A 78 9.79 -12.77 -15.08
N LEU A 79 9.27 -12.82 -13.85
CA LEU A 79 9.40 -11.73 -12.88
C LEU A 79 10.73 -11.79 -12.14
N GLN A 80 11.30 -10.62 -11.89
CA GLN A 80 12.40 -10.46 -10.94
C GLN A 80 11.84 -10.12 -9.57
N GLU A 81 12.60 -10.42 -8.51
CA GLU A 81 12.20 -10.11 -7.13
C GLU A 81 11.85 -8.61 -6.93
N LYS A 82 12.59 -7.72 -7.62
CA LYS A 82 12.34 -6.27 -7.60
C LYS A 82 10.96 -5.88 -8.15
N ASP A 83 10.38 -6.68 -9.05
CA ASP A 83 9.12 -6.35 -9.72
C ASP A 83 7.93 -6.58 -8.78
N LEU A 84 8.08 -7.49 -7.82
CA LEU A 84 7.08 -7.82 -6.80
C LEU A 84 7.26 -7.03 -5.50
N LYS A 85 8.36 -6.31 -5.33
CA LYS A 85 8.59 -5.50 -4.14
C LYS A 85 7.52 -4.42 -4.02
N PRO A 86 6.79 -4.29 -2.90
CA PRO A 86 5.78 -3.26 -2.74
C PRO A 86 6.31 -1.84 -3.04
N PRO A 87 5.54 -1.01 -3.76
CA PRO A 87 5.91 0.39 -3.99
C PRO A 87 6.07 1.19 -2.69
N ARG A 88 6.78 2.31 -2.77
CA ARG A 88 7.08 3.16 -1.60
C ARG A 88 5.81 3.65 -0.91
N SER A 89 4.79 4.04 -1.67
CA SER A 89 3.50 4.50 -1.14
C SER A 89 2.82 3.46 -0.24
N ILE A 90 2.90 2.18 -0.60
CA ILE A 90 2.36 1.06 0.20
C ILE A 90 3.13 0.90 1.52
N LEU A 91 4.46 0.99 1.45
CA LEU A 91 5.31 0.92 2.64
C LEU A 91 5.05 2.09 3.58
N GLU A 92 4.84 3.30 3.05
CA GLU A 92 4.53 4.49 3.84
C GLU A 92 3.19 4.35 4.57
N VAL A 93 2.14 3.85 3.91
CA VAL A 93 0.86 3.58 4.59
C VAL A 93 1.01 2.55 5.71
N ARG A 94 1.83 1.51 5.52
CA ARG A 94 2.15 0.54 6.58
C ARG A 94 2.91 1.18 7.75
N SER A 95 3.81 2.11 7.46
CA SER A 95 4.69 2.76 8.44
C SER A 95 3.99 3.79 9.33
N MET A 96 2.83 4.33 8.92
CA MET A 96 2.12 5.37 9.68
C MET A 96 1.71 4.93 11.10
N HIS A 97 1.73 3.63 11.43
CA HIS A 97 1.55 3.18 12.81
C HIS A 97 2.80 3.32 13.71
N CYS A 98 4.01 3.34 13.15
CA CYS A 98 5.23 3.39 13.97
C CYS A 98 5.50 4.79 14.53
N ARG A 99 5.05 5.85 13.85
CA ARG A 99 5.26 7.24 14.28
C ARG A 99 4.34 7.68 15.41
N ASP A 100 3.13 7.14 15.49
CA ASP A 100 2.18 7.54 16.54
C ASP A 100 2.41 6.80 17.86
N ALA A 101 2.94 5.57 17.82
CA ALA A 101 3.38 4.86 19.02
C ALA A 101 4.58 5.55 19.71
N SER A 102 5.52 6.06 18.92
CA SER A 102 6.73 6.74 19.42
C SER A 102 6.49 8.18 19.86
N ASN A 103 5.36 8.79 19.51
CA ASN A 103 4.99 10.13 19.98
C ASN A 103 4.23 10.11 21.31
N ASN A 104 3.59 8.98 21.66
CA ASN A 104 2.92 8.82 22.95
C ASN A 104 3.93 8.63 24.09
N ASP A 105 5.02 7.90 23.85
CA ASP A 105 6.10 7.71 24.84
C ASP A 105 6.90 8.99 25.12
N ARG A 106 6.93 9.96 24.19
CA ARG A 106 7.60 11.25 24.39
C ARG A 106 6.78 12.24 25.21
N HIS A 107 5.46 12.09 25.28
CA HIS A 107 4.63 12.94 26.11
C HIS A 107 4.66 12.51 27.58
N THR A 108 4.79 11.20 27.84
CA THR A 108 4.91 10.66 29.20
C THR A 108 6.25 11.04 29.87
N LEU A 109 7.34 11.14 29.10
CA LEU A 109 8.67 11.50 29.63
C LEU A 109 8.88 13.00 29.91
N LEU A 110 7.98 13.87 29.44
CA LEU A 110 8.05 15.32 29.72
C LEU A 110 7.28 15.73 30.98
N ILE A 111 6.44 14.85 31.54
CA ILE A 111 5.67 15.12 32.77
C ILE A 111 6.48 14.76 34.03
N GLU A 112 7.51 13.90 33.93
CA GLU A 112 8.33 13.50 35.09
C GLU A 112 9.51 14.44 35.41
N ASN A 113 9.69 15.58 34.71
CA ASN A 113 10.83 16.50 34.94
C ASN A 113 10.43 17.89 35.44
N VAL A 114 9.23 18.05 36.02
CA VAL A 114 8.83 19.29 36.70
C VAL A 114 8.32 18.95 38.10
N ASP A 115 9.22 18.46 38.96
CA ASP A 115 9.12 18.58 40.42
C ASP A 115 10.48 18.21 41.03
N SER A 116 11.33 19.22 41.23
CA SER A 116 12.50 19.22 42.13
C SER A 116 12.80 20.64 42.58
#